data_AF-A0A254N7U1-F1
#
_entry.id   AF-A0A254N7U1-F1
#
_cell.length_a   1.000
_cell.length_b   1.000
_cell.length_c   1.000
_cell.angle_alpha   90.00
_cell.angle_beta   90.00
_cell.angle_gamma   90.00
#
_symmetry.space_group_name_H-M   'P 1'
#
loop_
_entity.id
_entity.type
_entity.pdbx_description
1 polymer ?
#
loop_
_entity_poly.entity_id
_entity_poly.type
_entity_poly.pdbx_seq_one_letter_code
_entity_poly.pdbx_strand_id
1 'polypeptide(L)'
;MNTTFRPSRVLCALLLTGLAGAASATLTKPVYNTAKDEVKAMYKAERDKCDSLSGNAKDVCVERAKGQEKVALANLEWQYTGKAKDHNDYLEARYEARYNVAKEMCDDKAGNAKDVCVAQAKAEHDKAKADLKANKKMVAAENDAIEAKLKADYKVASERCDALSGDAKDSCQASAKARYFQ
;
A
#
# COMPACT_ATOMS: atom_id res chain seq x y z
N MET A 1 34.46 -17.90 -27.99
CA MET A 1 35.20 -16.96 -27.14
C MET A 1 34.26 -16.49 -26.05
N ASN A 2 34.48 -16.96 -24.82
CA ASN A 2 33.62 -16.70 -23.67
C ASN A 2 33.92 -15.30 -23.11
N THR A 3 32.93 -14.42 -23.12
CA THR A 3 32.92 -13.21 -22.28
C THR A 3 31.93 -13.39 -21.15
N THR A 4 32.52 -13.58 -19.98
CA THR A 4 31.91 -13.76 -18.67
C THR A 4 31.15 -12.51 -18.24
N PHE A 5 29.86 -12.68 -17.97
CA PHE A 5 29.04 -11.73 -17.20
C PHE A 5 29.63 -11.61 -15.79
N ARG A 6 30.08 -10.40 -15.41
CA ARG A 6 30.45 -10.05 -14.03
C ARG A 6 29.20 -9.54 -13.32
N PRO A 7 28.57 -10.30 -12.40
CA PRO A 7 27.59 -9.74 -11.49
C PRO A 7 28.34 -8.90 -10.45
N SER A 8 28.14 -7.58 -10.50
CA SER A 8 28.63 -6.68 -9.47
C SER A 8 27.98 -7.05 -8.14
N ARG A 9 28.81 -7.55 -7.22
CA ARG A 9 28.46 -7.81 -5.83
C ARG A 9 28.19 -6.48 -5.14
N VAL A 10 26.93 -6.17 -4.82
CA VAL A 10 26.47 -5.68 -3.50
C VAL A 10 24.95 -5.85 -3.47
N LEU A 11 24.47 -7.00 -3.00
CA LEU A 11 23.10 -7.19 -2.53
C LEU A 11 23.14 -7.94 -1.20
N CYS A 12 22.45 -7.37 -0.21
CA CYS A 12 22.00 -7.95 1.07
C CYS A 12 23.03 -8.34 2.14
N ALA A 13 23.02 -7.60 3.26
CA ALA A 13 22.68 -8.16 4.58
C ALA A 13 22.70 -7.04 5.67
N LEU A 14 21.55 -6.40 5.90
CA LEU A 14 21.27 -5.78 7.21
C LEU A 14 20.46 -6.81 8.01
N LEU A 15 21.17 -7.58 8.83
CA LEU A 15 20.57 -8.41 9.87
C LEU A 15 20.21 -7.50 11.05
N LEU A 16 18.93 -7.13 11.19
CA LEU A 16 18.40 -6.68 12.47
C LEU A 16 17.85 -7.91 13.21
N THR A 17 18.63 -8.43 14.15
CA THR A 17 18.09 -9.25 15.25
C THR A 17 17.39 -8.32 16.24
N GLY A 18 16.06 -8.22 16.13
CA GLY A 18 15.19 -7.53 17.09
C GLY A 18 14.13 -8.49 17.63
N LEU A 19 14.01 -8.51 18.96
CA LEU A 19 13.12 -9.35 19.77
C LEU A 19 11.67 -9.41 19.27
N ALA A 20 11.06 -10.59 19.47
CA ALA A 20 9.64 -10.84 19.31
C ALA A 20 8.79 -9.81 20.08
N GLY A 21 7.92 -9.11 19.34
CA GLY A 21 7.07 -8.04 19.85
C GLY A 21 6.97 -6.86 18.88
N ALA A 22 6.81 -7.11 17.57
CA ALA A 22 6.57 -6.03 16.63
C ALA A 22 5.11 -5.58 16.72
N ALA A 23 4.81 -4.69 17.67
CA ALA A 23 3.84 -3.65 17.35
C ALA A 23 4.39 -2.97 16.09
N SER A 24 3.66 -3.02 14.98
CA SER A 24 3.98 -2.25 13.78
C SER A 24 3.85 -0.77 14.13
N ALA A 25 4.88 -0.21 14.76
CA ALA A 25 4.90 1.20 15.14
C ALA A 25 4.92 2.00 13.85
N THR A 26 3.86 2.79 13.63
CA THR A 26 3.83 3.74 12.54
C THR A 26 4.97 4.75 12.70
N LEU A 27 5.40 5.35 11.60
CA LEU A 27 6.51 6.31 11.62
C LEU A 27 6.22 7.48 12.57
N THR A 28 7.24 8.02 13.22
CA THR A 28 7.09 9.28 13.96
C THR A 28 7.03 10.45 12.98
N LYS A 29 6.39 11.56 13.37
CA LYS A 29 6.27 12.76 12.53
C LYS A 29 7.62 13.32 12.05
N PRO A 30 8.69 13.37 12.88
CA PRO A 30 10.02 13.78 12.41
C PRO A 30 10.57 12.86 11.33
N VAL A 31 10.50 11.54 11.53
CA VAL A 31 10.97 10.54 10.54
C VAL A 31 10.18 10.64 9.24
N TYR A 32 8.85 10.78 9.33
CA TYR A 32 7.98 11.00 8.17
C TYR A 32 8.39 12.25 7.36
N ASN A 33 8.62 13.38 8.03
CA ASN A 33 9.00 14.62 7.34
C ASN A 33 10.37 14.50 6.65
N THR A 34 11.37 13.93 7.34
CA THR A 34 12.70 13.71 6.74
C THR A 34 12.62 12.78 5.53
N ALA A 35 11.94 11.64 5.66
CA ALA A 35 11.76 10.71 4.55
C ALA A 35 11.01 11.35 3.37
N LYS A 36 10.05 12.24 3.64
CA LYS A 36 9.31 12.98 2.59
C LYS A 36 10.23 13.91 1.81
N ASP A 37 11.15 14.58 2.47
CA ASP A 37 12.11 15.46 1.82
C ASP A 37 13.18 14.65 1.06
N GLU A 38 13.62 13.51 1.59
CA GLU A 38 14.48 12.56 0.89
C GLU A 38 13.84 12.05 -0.40
N VAL A 39 12.56 11.66 -0.37
CA VAL A 39 11.84 11.20 -1.58
C VAL A 39 11.79 12.29 -2.65
N LYS A 40 11.55 13.55 -2.28
CA LYS A 40 11.57 14.67 -3.23
C LYS A 40 12.96 14.93 -3.80
N ALA A 41 14.00 14.83 -2.96
CA ALA A 41 15.39 14.99 -3.40
C ALA A 41 15.79 13.87 -4.38
N MET A 42 15.41 12.62 -4.08
CA MET A 42 15.59 11.48 -4.98
C MET A 42 14.85 11.67 -6.30
N TYR A 43 13.57 12.09 -6.27
CA TYR A 43 12.82 12.41 -7.49
C TYR A 43 13.54 13.44 -8.34
N LYS A 44 13.99 14.56 -7.74
CA LYS A 44 14.74 15.58 -8.45
C LYS A 44 15.99 14.99 -9.11
N ALA A 45 16.80 14.23 -8.37
CA ALA A 45 18.01 13.61 -8.90
C ALA A 45 17.70 12.62 -10.04
N GLU A 46 16.68 11.77 -9.90
CA GLU A 46 16.30 10.81 -10.94
C GLU A 46 15.73 11.49 -12.19
N ARG A 47 14.93 12.54 -12.01
CA ARG A 47 14.40 13.33 -13.12
C ARG A 47 15.52 14.05 -13.86
N ASP A 48 16.48 14.64 -13.15
CA ASP A 48 17.60 15.36 -13.76
C ASP A 48 18.49 14.41 -14.59
N LYS A 49 18.61 13.12 -14.22
CA LYS A 49 19.27 12.10 -15.07
C LYS A 49 18.59 11.92 -16.43
N CYS A 50 17.28 12.14 -16.51
CA CYS A 50 16.54 12.05 -17.77
C CYS A 50 16.90 13.16 -18.77
N ASP A 51 17.60 14.22 -18.35
CA ASP A 51 18.00 15.31 -19.27
C ASP A 51 19.01 14.89 -20.32
N SER A 52 19.70 13.76 -20.10
CA SER A 52 20.57 13.14 -21.09
C SER A 52 19.83 12.44 -22.25
N LEU A 53 18.50 12.29 -22.13
CA LEU A 53 17.65 11.62 -23.11
C LEU A 53 16.90 12.64 -23.98
N SER A 54 16.29 12.17 -25.07
CA SER A 54 15.46 12.99 -25.95
C SER A 54 14.26 12.19 -26.48
N GLY A 55 13.25 12.92 -26.98
CA GLY A 55 12.00 12.33 -27.48
C GLY A 55 11.28 11.48 -26.44
N ASN A 56 10.57 10.45 -26.90
CA ASN A 56 9.77 9.58 -26.03
C ASN A 56 10.60 8.89 -24.93
N ALA A 57 11.87 8.60 -25.19
CA ALA A 57 12.75 8.03 -24.16
C ALA A 57 12.92 8.97 -22.96
N LYS A 58 12.97 10.29 -23.19
CA LYS A 58 12.97 11.30 -22.12
C LYS A 58 11.62 11.32 -21.40
N ASP A 59 10.52 11.33 -22.14
CA ASP A 59 9.17 11.41 -21.58
C ASP A 59 8.85 10.20 -20.68
N VAL A 60 9.13 8.99 -21.15
CA VAL A 60 9.04 7.75 -20.35
C VAL A 60 9.93 7.81 -19.10
N CYS A 61 11.15 8.33 -19.21
CA CYS A 61 12.05 8.46 -18.07
C CYS A 61 11.48 9.41 -17.00
N VAL A 62 11.01 10.59 -17.43
CA VAL A 62 10.43 11.60 -16.54
C VAL A 62 9.14 11.09 -15.91
N GLU A 63 8.26 10.43 -16.68
CA GLU A 63 7.00 9.89 -16.15
C GLU A 63 7.23 8.75 -15.17
N ARG A 64 8.25 7.90 -15.40
CA ARG A 64 8.67 6.89 -14.42
C ARG A 64 9.16 7.53 -13.12
N ALA A 65 9.97 8.59 -13.19
CA ALA A 65 10.44 9.30 -12.00
C ALA A 65 9.29 9.92 -11.21
N LYS A 66 8.35 10.60 -11.89
CA LYS A 66 7.13 11.15 -11.25
C LYS A 66 6.26 10.06 -10.62
N GLY A 67 6.09 8.94 -11.32
CA GLY A 67 5.33 7.79 -10.82
C GLY A 67 5.96 7.20 -9.56
N GLN A 68 7.28 7.03 -9.55
CA GLN A 68 8.03 6.55 -8.38
C GLN A 68 7.91 7.51 -7.19
N GLU A 69 8.00 8.82 -7.41
CA GLU A 69 7.80 9.83 -6.36
C GLU A 69 6.40 9.70 -5.73
N LYS A 70 5.36 9.69 -6.55
CA LYS A 70 3.96 9.58 -6.08
C LYS A 70 3.73 8.30 -5.28
N VAL A 71 4.24 7.17 -5.78
CA VAL A 71 4.13 5.87 -5.08
C VAL A 71 4.89 5.88 -3.76
N ALA A 72 6.10 6.44 -3.73
CA ALA A 72 6.90 6.52 -2.51
C ALA A 72 6.24 7.42 -1.46
N LEU A 73 5.70 8.57 -1.85
CA LEU A 73 4.98 9.47 -0.96
C LEU A 73 3.70 8.82 -0.40
N ALA A 74 2.93 8.12 -1.23
CA ALA A 74 1.72 7.43 -0.77
C ALA A 74 2.05 6.25 0.17
N ASN A 75 3.12 5.49 -0.13
CA ASN A 75 3.61 4.44 0.78
C ASN A 75 4.08 5.02 2.12
N LEU A 76 4.77 6.16 2.07
CA LEU A 76 5.25 6.84 3.26
C LEU A 76 4.10 7.34 4.13
N GLU A 77 3.05 7.89 3.52
CA GLU A 77 1.82 8.28 4.22
C GLU A 77 1.18 7.06 4.90
N TRP A 78 1.01 5.95 4.18
CA TRP A 78 0.47 4.74 4.76
C TRP A 78 1.30 4.22 5.95
N GLN A 79 2.64 4.23 5.85
CA GLN A 79 3.50 3.84 6.97
C GLN A 79 3.43 4.81 8.17
N TYR A 80 3.10 6.08 7.93
CA TYR A 80 2.91 7.07 9.00
C TYR A 80 1.55 6.96 9.68
N THR A 81 0.49 6.66 8.93
CA THR A 81 -0.87 6.63 9.48
C THR A 81 -1.34 5.25 9.91
N GLY A 82 -0.82 4.19 9.29
CA GLY A 82 -1.30 2.81 9.43
C GLY A 82 -2.72 2.57 8.93
N LYS A 83 -3.35 3.55 8.28
CA LYS A 83 -4.78 3.48 7.91
C LYS A 83 -4.98 2.64 6.66
N ALA A 84 -6.04 1.81 6.66
CA ALA A 84 -6.45 1.03 5.49
C ALA A 84 -6.77 1.90 4.27
N LYS A 85 -7.28 3.12 4.49
CA LYS A 85 -7.50 4.09 3.40
C LYS A 85 -6.19 4.47 2.71
N ASP A 86 -5.16 4.80 3.47
CA ASP A 86 -3.88 5.26 2.90
C ASP A 86 -3.12 4.11 2.23
N HIS A 87 -3.27 2.87 2.73
CA HIS A 87 -2.82 1.67 2.02
C HIS A 87 -3.46 1.55 0.63
N ASN A 88 -4.78 1.78 0.55
CA ASN A 88 -5.49 1.72 -0.72
C ASN A 88 -5.07 2.85 -1.67
N ASP A 89 -4.84 4.06 -1.15
CA ASP A 89 -4.37 5.20 -1.94
C ASP A 89 -2.93 4.92 -2.46
N TYR A 90 -2.08 4.24 -1.68
CA TYR A 90 -0.79 3.72 -2.14
C TYR A 90 -0.92 2.72 -3.30
N LEU A 91 -1.82 1.74 -3.21
CA LEU A 91 -2.06 0.79 -4.29
C LEU A 91 -2.59 1.48 -5.56
N GLU A 92 -3.50 2.43 -5.41
CA GLU A 92 -4.01 3.22 -6.53
C GLU A 92 -2.92 4.05 -7.21
N ALA A 93 -2.05 4.71 -6.43
CA ALA A 93 -0.90 5.42 -6.97
C ALA A 93 0.04 4.52 -7.78
N ARG A 94 0.20 3.24 -7.39
CA ARG A 94 1.00 2.26 -8.15
C ARG A 94 0.38 1.91 -9.49
N TYR A 95 -0.93 1.73 -9.54
CA TYR A 95 -1.63 1.41 -10.77
C TYR A 95 -1.60 2.60 -11.74
N GLU A 96 -1.86 3.81 -11.25
CA GLU A 96 -1.78 5.04 -12.05
C GLU A 96 -0.37 5.29 -12.59
N ALA A 97 0.67 5.11 -11.75
CA ALA A 97 2.06 5.27 -12.18
C ALA A 97 2.43 4.27 -13.30
N ARG A 98 1.99 3.01 -13.20
CA ARG A 98 2.23 1.99 -14.24
C ARG A 98 1.48 2.32 -15.52
N TYR A 99 0.22 2.75 -15.41
CA TYR A 99 -0.60 3.15 -16.54
C TYR A 99 0.00 4.32 -17.30
N ASN A 100 0.40 5.38 -16.59
CA ASN A 100 1.03 6.54 -17.22
C ASN A 100 2.31 6.16 -17.96
N VAL A 101 3.22 5.41 -17.32
CA VAL A 101 4.44 4.95 -17.98
C VAL A 101 4.10 4.09 -19.21
N ALA A 102 3.14 3.18 -19.12
CA ALA A 102 2.73 2.35 -20.24
C ALA A 102 2.15 3.18 -21.40
N LYS A 103 1.39 4.25 -21.12
CA LYS A 103 0.91 5.17 -22.14
C LYS A 103 2.03 5.90 -22.86
N GLU A 104 2.99 6.47 -22.12
CA GLU A 104 4.15 7.13 -22.72
C GLU A 104 4.95 6.13 -23.59
N MET A 105 5.11 4.89 -23.12
CA MET A 105 5.75 3.83 -23.93
C MET A 105 5.00 3.49 -25.23
N CYS A 106 3.72 3.84 -25.33
CA CYS A 106 2.94 3.67 -26.56
C CYS A 106 3.14 4.82 -27.56
N ASP A 107 3.74 5.95 -27.16
CA ASP A 107 3.75 7.16 -27.99
C ASP A 107 4.65 7.07 -29.22
N ASP A 108 5.66 6.20 -29.21
CA ASP A 108 6.48 5.87 -30.39
C ASP A 108 5.73 5.04 -31.45
N LYS A 109 4.53 4.55 -31.14
CA LYS A 109 3.71 3.77 -32.08
C LYS A 109 2.82 4.69 -32.90
N ALA A 110 2.29 4.17 -34.01
CA ALA A 110 1.35 4.91 -34.86
C ALA A 110 0.19 4.03 -35.32
N GLY A 111 -0.92 4.69 -35.68
CA GLY A 111 -2.15 4.04 -36.16
C GLY A 111 -2.69 3.00 -35.18
N ASN A 112 -3.25 1.91 -35.72
CA ASN A 112 -3.85 0.83 -34.93
C ASN A 112 -2.90 0.23 -33.88
N ALA A 113 -1.58 0.20 -34.13
CA ALA A 113 -0.61 -0.30 -33.15
C ALA A 113 -0.53 0.58 -31.90
N LYS A 114 -0.71 1.90 -32.04
CA LYS A 114 -0.80 2.82 -30.90
C LYS A 114 -2.11 2.62 -30.14
N ASP A 115 -3.21 2.54 -30.86
CA ASP A 115 -4.54 2.38 -30.28
C ASP A 115 -4.64 1.09 -29.45
N VAL A 116 -4.15 -0.03 -29.98
CA VAL A 116 -4.10 -1.31 -29.27
C VAL A 116 -3.21 -1.21 -28.03
N CYS A 117 -2.05 -0.57 -28.13
CA CYS A 117 -1.14 -0.40 -26.99
C CYS A 117 -1.78 0.39 -25.85
N VAL A 118 -2.41 1.53 -26.16
CA VAL A 118 -3.10 2.37 -25.17
C VAL A 118 -4.31 1.64 -24.58
N ALA A 119 -5.08 0.93 -25.41
CA ALA A 119 -6.20 0.12 -24.95
C ALA A 119 -5.77 -1.00 -24.00
N GLN A 120 -4.66 -1.68 -24.27
CA GLN A 120 -4.08 -2.68 -23.37
C GLN A 120 -3.65 -2.07 -22.03
N ALA A 121 -2.89 -0.97 -22.06
CA ALA A 121 -2.48 -0.27 -20.84
C ALA A 121 -3.69 0.15 -19.99
N LYS A 122 -4.75 0.66 -20.63
CA LYS A 122 -5.99 1.05 -19.96
C LYS A 122 -6.74 -0.17 -19.41
N ALA A 123 -6.81 -1.27 -20.15
CA ALA A 123 -7.48 -2.48 -19.69
C ALA A 123 -6.79 -3.08 -18.45
N GLU A 124 -5.46 -3.11 -18.43
CA GLU A 124 -4.68 -3.56 -17.26
C GLU A 124 -4.93 -2.66 -16.05
N HIS A 125 -4.93 -1.34 -16.25
CA HIS A 125 -5.22 -0.37 -15.21
C HIS A 125 -6.63 -0.52 -14.63
N ASP A 126 -7.64 -0.59 -15.49
CA ASP A 126 -9.03 -0.67 -15.09
C ASP A 126 -9.32 -2.01 -14.40
N LYS A 127 -8.68 -3.11 -14.84
CA LYS A 127 -8.71 -4.40 -14.15
C LYS A 127 -8.13 -4.30 -12.74
N ALA A 128 -6.94 -3.70 -12.60
CA ALA A 128 -6.30 -3.56 -11.29
C ALA A 128 -7.15 -2.70 -10.32
N LYS A 129 -7.80 -1.63 -10.81
CA LYS A 129 -8.75 -0.83 -10.02
C LYS A 129 -10.00 -1.62 -9.64
N ALA A 130 -10.53 -2.44 -10.54
CA ALA A 130 -11.68 -3.29 -10.25
C ALA A 130 -11.35 -4.33 -9.17
N ASP A 131 -10.19 -5.00 -9.27
CA ASP A 131 -9.71 -5.97 -8.28
C ASP A 131 -9.51 -5.30 -6.91
N LEU A 132 -8.90 -4.11 -6.86
CA LEU A 132 -8.77 -3.34 -5.62
C LEU A 132 -10.14 -3.02 -5.01
N LYS A 133 -11.11 -2.57 -5.82
CA LYS A 133 -12.47 -2.26 -5.35
C LYS A 133 -13.18 -3.51 -4.83
N ALA A 134 -13.02 -4.66 -5.47
CA ALA A 134 -13.57 -5.93 -5.01
C ALA A 134 -12.97 -6.33 -3.65
N ASN A 135 -11.65 -6.23 -3.50
CA ASN A 135 -10.96 -6.52 -2.24
C ASN A 135 -11.42 -5.59 -1.10
N LYS A 136 -11.59 -4.28 -1.37
CA LYS A 136 -12.13 -3.34 -0.36
C LYS A 136 -13.51 -3.78 0.14
N LYS A 137 -14.40 -4.21 -0.77
CA LYS A 137 -15.74 -4.69 -0.41
C LYS A 137 -15.69 -6.00 0.38
N MET A 138 -14.83 -6.93 -0.01
CA MET A 138 -14.64 -8.20 0.69
C MET A 138 -14.17 -7.97 2.13
N VAL A 139 -13.14 -7.13 2.33
CA VAL A 139 -12.64 -6.79 3.67
C VAL A 139 -13.71 -6.10 4.52
N ALA A 140 -14.50 -5.18 3.93
CA ALA A 140 -15.61 -4.55 4.64
C ALA A 140 -16.66 -5.58 5.09
N ALA A 141 -17.08 -6.48 4.19
CA ALA A 141 -18.05 -7.53 4.52
C ALA A 141 -17.51 -8.52 5.57
N GLU A 142 -16.22 -8.83 5.53
CA GLU A 142 -15.57 -9.68 6.54
C GLU A 142 -15.56 -9.01 7.91
N ASN A 143 -15.23 -7.71 7.99
CA ASN A 143 -15.27 -6.94 9.22
C ASN A 143 -16.69 -6.86 9.80
N ASP A 144 -17.70 -6.59 8.97
CA ASP A 144 -19.10 -6.57 9.40
C ASP A 144 -19.53 -7.94 9.96
N ALA A 145 -19.10 -9.03 9.31
CA ALA A 145 -19.38 -10.39 9.77
C ALA A 145 -18.66 -10.73 11.09
N ILE A 146 -17.44 -10.25 11.29
CA ILE A 146 -16.68 -10.40 12.55
C ILE A 146 -17.39 -9.63 13.66
N GLU A 147 -17.78 -8.38 13.43
CA GLU A 147 -18.51 -7.55 14.41
C GLU A 147 -19.83 -8.22 14.83
N ALA A 148 -20.59 -8.74 13.87
CA ALA A 148 -21.85 -9.45 14.14
C ALA A 148 -21.63 -10.70 15.02
N LYS A 149 -20.57 -11.47 14.76
CA LYS A 149 -20.21 -12.65 15.56
C LYS A 149 -19.80 -12.25 16.99
N LEU A 150 -18.93 -11.25 17.13
CA LEU A 150 -18.49 -10.76 18.43
C LEU A 150 -19.66 -10.24 19.26
N LYS A 151 -20.60 -9.52 18.65
CA LYS A 151 -21.81 -9.03 19.30
C LYS A 151 -22.74 -10.17 19.74
N ALA A 152 -22.90 -11.20 18.92
CA ALA A 152 -23.69 -12.38 19.27
C ALA A 152 -23.06 -13.16 20.44
N ASP A 153 -21.74 -13.37 20.39
CA ASP A 153 -20.99 -14.05 21.46
C ASP A 153 -21.00 -13.24 22.77
N TYR A 154 -20.89 -11.91 22.68
CA TYR A 154 -21.05 -11.01 23.81
C TYR A 154 -22.44 -11.13 24.42
N LYS A 155 -23.50 -11.18 23.62
CA LYS A 155 -24.87 -11.34 24.14
C LYS A 155 -25.00 -12.60 24.99
N VAL A 156 -24.48 -13.74 24.49
CA VAL A 156 -24.49 -15.00 25.25
C VAL A 156 -23.64 -14.89 26.53
N ALA A 157 -22.47 -14.27 26.46
CA ALA A 157 -21.62 -14.06 27.65
C ALA A 157 -22.28 -13.16 28.69
N SER A 158 -22.95 -12.09 28.24
CA SER A 158 -23.68 -11.16 29.10
C SER A 158 -24.83 -11.85 29.81
N GLU A 159 -25.64 -12.64 29.08
CA GLU A 159 -26.75 -13.42 29.67
C GLU A 159 -26.24 -14.43 30.72
N ARG A 160 -25.04 -15.01 30.53
CA ARG A 160 -24.42 -15.88 31.55
C ARG A 160 -24.01 -15.10 32.80
N CYS A 161 -23.50 -13.88 32.66
CA CYS A 161 -23.16 -13.04 33.79
C CYS A 161 -24.39 -12.60 34.59
N ASP A 162 -25.58 -12.55 33.97
CA ASP A 162 -26.82 -12.14 34.63
C ASP A 162 -27.30 -13.12 35.71
N ALA A 163 -26.78 -14.35 35.72
CA ALA A 163 -27.00 -15.31 36.81
C ALA A 163 -26.24 -14.97 38.10
N LEU A 164 -25.31 -14.01 38.06
CA LEU A 164 -24.53 -13.55 39.22
C LEU A 164 -25.16 -12.30 39.86
N SER A 165 -24.66 -11.89 41.02
CA SER A 165 -25.10 -10.69 41.73
C SER A 165 -23.93 -9.93 42.37
N GLY A 166 -24.11 -8.63 42.58
CA GLY A 166 -23.10 -7.75 43.20
C GLY A 166 -21.80 -7.71 42.39
N ASP A 167 -20.67 -7.55 43.09
CA ASP A 167 -19.34 -7.38 42.48
C ASP A 167 -18.96 -8.50 41.49
N ALA A 168 -19.44 -9.73 41.73
CA ALA A 168 -19.20 -10.85 40.83
C ALA A 168 -19.86 -10.65 39.45
N LYS A 169 -21.08 -10.08 39.41
CA LYS A 169 -21.77 -9.75 38.16
C LYS A 169 -21.04 -8.63 37.42
N ASP A 170 -20.67 -7.57 38.13
CA ASP A 170 -20.02 -6.40 37.55
C ASP A 170 -18.65 -6.77 36.94
N SER A 171 -17.86 -7.58 37.66
CA SER A 171 -16.59 -8.12 37.17
C SER A 171 -16.76 -9.01 35.94
N CYS A 172 -17.78 -9.86 35.93
CA CYS A 172 -18.10 -10.73 34.79
C CYS A 172 -18.45 -9.90 33.55
N GLN A 173 -19.32 -8.89 33.70
CA GLN A 173 -19.71 -8.01 32.59
C GLN A 173 -18.54 -7.19 32.05
N ALA A 174 -17.70 -6.63 32.91
CA ALA A 174 -16.49 -5.91 32.49
C ALA A 174 -15.54 -6.83 31.70
N SER A 175 -15.35 -8.06 32.17
CA SER A 175 -14.51 -9.05 31.49
C SER A 175 -15.09 -9.46 30.13
N ALA A 176 -16.43 -9.62 30.03
CA ALA A 176 -17.10 -9.94 28.77
C ALA A 176 -16.96 -8.79 27.75
N LYS A 177 -17.16 -7.54 28.17
CA LYS A 177 -16.96 -6.36 27.30
C LYS A 177 -15.52 -6.29 26.79
N ALA A 178 -14.54 -6.45 27.68
CA ALA A 178 -13.14 -6.46 27.30
C ALA A 178 -12.79 -7.59 26.32
N ARG A 179 -13.36 -8.79 26.51
CA ARG A 179 -13.11 -9.96 25.66
C ARG A 179 -13.70 -9.83 24.25
N TYR A 180 -14.86 -9.19 24.11
CA TYR A 180 -15.60 -9.09 22.85
C TYR A 180 -15.60 -7.70 22.21
N PHE A 181 -14.79 -6.78 22.76
CA PHE A 181 -14.61 -5.42 22.28
C PHE A 181 -15.93 -4.63 22.19
N GLN A 182 -16.76 -4.72 23.24
CA GLN A 182 -18.08 -4.07 23.35
C GLN A 182 -18.11 -2.94 24.37
#